data_AF-A0A7C9IZA0-F1
#
_entry.id   AF-A0A7C9IZA0-F1
#
_cell.length_a   1.000
_cell.length_b   1.000
_cell.length_c   1.000
_cell.angle_alpha   90.00
_cell.angle_beta   90.00
_cell.angle_gamma   90.00
#
_symmetry.space_group_name_H-M   'P 1'
#
loop_
_entity.id
_entity.type
_entity.pdbx_description
1 polymer ?
#
loop_
_entity_poly.entity_id
_entity_poly.type
_entity_poly.pdbx_seq_one_letter_code
_entity_poly.pdbx_strand_id
1 'polypeptide(L)'
;MSATYLQVPFRDKDSAKALGARWDPAQRQWYVPAGRELAPFAAWLPADLVDASLPLPPDSTAAAVAFPARLPVAADEPAVPGSRLAAASEPAAAYSSSSLTSQRQPGISLSQLLAGVSQLVAQSFPSGLWTLVEVLDARLRNGHVYLELSERDAAGQVLAKANGMIWASNASRILPEFERATGATLGPGIKLLVRARPVFKPQYGFSLELDAIDSGYTLGDLEARKREIRERLQREGLYARQKQLALPWDYQQVLVIAPEAAAGLGDFQAEAARLQRHGVCRFDYAYSRFQGEGAAAEIRMVLLRALQRLGQSGRPDAVVIIRGGGAVNDLAWLNDYELARTCCELELPLLTGIGHERDNTLLDEVAQQRFDTPSKVIAGIEQLIVRRAAEARAHFEAIARLGQRSLVQARSEAQQAEAQVRVLALRQAREQSRLRLQQLGERATALTQRASDFSAHALQEVHSGSRQALRQASESSRALMREIAGQGPDKTLARGFAIVRDASSGQVLQRAAELKAGQKLQIQFHDGQRLAQAAGPADPSPIDDPKENPQ
;
A
#
# COMPACT_ATOMS: atom_id res chain seq x y z
N MET A 1 -62.79 -1.22 21.74
CA MET A 1 -62.43 -1.24 23.18
C MET A 1 -61.12 -0.50 23.32
N SER A 2 -61.14 0.59 24.09
CA SER A 2 -60.07 1.57 24.26
C SER A 2 -58.88 0.99 25.04
N ALA A 3 -57.67 1.43 24.70
CA ALA A 3 -56.46 1.17 25.49
C ALA A 3 -56.53 1.90 26.85
N THR A 4 -56.11 1.24 27.92
CA THR A 4 -56.11 1.82 29.28
C THR A 4 -54.71 2.33 29.63
N TYR A 5 -54.59 3.61 29.95
CA TYR A 5 -53.31 4.24 30.31
C TYR A 5 -52.97 4.08 31.79
N LEU A 6 -51.68 3.94 32.10
CA LEU A 6 -51.12 3.64 33.42
C LEU A 6 -50.21 4.78 33.90
N GLN A 7 -50.21 5.01 35.22
CA GLN A 7 -49.29 5.92 35.90
C GLN A 7 -48.11 5.12 36.50
N VAL A 8 -47.12 4.79 35.65
CA VAL A 8 -45.95 3.99 36.05
C VAL A 8 -44.76 4.92 36.40
N PRO A 9 -44.29 4.94 37.66
CA PRO A 9 -43.05 5.63 38.04
C PRO A 9 -41.85 5.04 37.29
N PHE A 10 -40.82 5.85 36.99
CA PHE A 10 -39.66 5.41 36.19
C PHE A 10 -38.96 4.16 36.74
N ARG A 11 -38.95 3.99 38.07
CA ARG A 11 -38.38 2.82 38.77
C ARG A 11 -39.10 1.50 38.46
N ASP A 12 -40.37 1.56 38.08
CA ASP A 12 -41.24 0.39 37.91
C ASP A 12 -41.48 0.07 36.42
N LYS A 13 -40.77 0.76 35.51
CA LYS A 13 -40.92 0.62 34.05
C LYS A 13 -40.69 -0.81 33.57
N ASP A 14 -39.70 -1.49 34.15
CA ASP A 14 -39.30 -2.83 33.73
C ASP A 14 -40.31 -3.88 34.23
N SER A 15 -40.90 -3.65 35.40
CA SER A 15 -42.01 -4.46 35.95
C SER A 15 -43.29 -4.30 35.12
N ALA A 16 -43.67 -3.07 34.76
CA ALA A 16 -44.83 -2.82 33.91
C ALA A 16 -44.64 -3.41 32.49
N LYS A 17 -43.43 -3.30 31.92
CA LYS A 17 -43.08 -3.89 30.63
C LYS A 17 -43.06 -5.43 30.67
N ALA A 18 -42.60 -6.04 31.76
CA ALA A 18 -42.61 -7.49 31.93
C ALA A 18 -44.04 -8.04 31.99
N LEU A 19 -44.94 -7.31 32.65
CA LEU A 19 -46.37 -7.61 32.65
C LEU A 19 -47.01 -7.31 31.27
N GLY A 20 -46.31 -6.60 30.38
CA GLY A 20 -46.56 -6.34 28.96
C GLY A 20 -47.37 -5.09 28.65
N ALA A 21 -47.31 -4.09 29.53
CA ALA A 21 -47.65 -2.73 29.15
C ALA A 21 -46.74 -2.26 28.00
N ARG A 22 -47.27 -1.40 27.14
CA ARG A 22 -46.53 -0.78 26.03
C ARG A 22 -46.39 0.71 26.28
N TRP A 23 -45.31 1.27 25.77
CA TRP A 23 -45.07 2.71 25.83
C TRP A 23 -45.67 3.39 24.61
N ASP A 24 -46.51 4.41 24.83
CA ASP A 24 -46.96 5.31 23.77
C ASP A 24 -45.99 6.53 23.69
N PRO A 25 -45.21 6.68 22.60
CA PRO A 25 -44.31 7.81 22.42
C PRO A 25 -45.02 9.15 22.26
N ALA A 26 -46.25 9.16 21.72
CA ALA A 26 -46.99 10.38 21.44
C ALA A 26 -47.59 10.97 22.72
N GLN A 27 -48.08 10.11 23.64
CA GLN A 27 -48.66 10.54 24.91
C GLN A 27 -47.68 10.48 26.09
N ARG A 28 -46.49 9.89 25.87
CA ARG A 28 -45.45 9.67 26.88
C ARG A 28 -45.99 8.96 28.13
N GLN A 29 -46.82 7.94 27.92
CA GLN A 29 -47.42 7.15 28.98
C GLN A 29 -47.37 5.65 28.64
N TRP A 30 -47.41 4.83 29.69
CA TRP A 30 -47.57 3.38 29.54
C TRP A 30 -49.05 3.06 29.36
N TYR A 31 -49.38 2.07 28.54
CA TYR A 31 -50.75 1.62 28.32
C TYR A 31 -50.84 0.10 28.22
N VAL A 32 -52.01 -0.44 28.56
CA VAL A 32 -52.35 -1.85 28.37
C VAL A 32 -53.13 -2.00 27.06
N PRO A 33 -52.66 -2.82 26.09
CA PRO A 33 -53.41 -3.09 24.86
C PRO A 33 -54.79 -3.70 25.14
N ALA A 34 -55.78 -3.37 24.30
CA ALA A 34 -57.14 -3.89 24.44
C ALA A 34 -57.19 -5.42 24.39
N GLY A 35 -57.97 -6.04 25.29
CA GLY A 35 -58.11 -7.51 25.40
C GLY A 35 -57.21 -8.19 26.43
N ARG A 36 -56.49 -7.42 27.25
CA ARG A 36 -55.62 -7.94 28.31
C ARG A 36 -56.17 -7.64 29.70
N GLU A 37 -55.95 -8.57 30.63
CA GLU A 37 -56.39 -8.43 32.01
C GLU A 37 -55.69 -7.27 32.72
N LEU A 38 -56.49 -6.42 33.39
CA LEU A 38 -56.00 -5.22 34.08
C LEU A 38 -55.57 -5.49 35.53
N ALA A 39 -55.96 -6.63 36.11
CA ALA A 39 -55.64 -7.00 37.49
C ALA A 39 -54.14 -6.97 37.85
N PRO A 40 -53.21 -7.43 36.97
CA PRO A 40 -51.77 -7.35 37.26
C PRO A 40 -51.21 -5.92 37.30
N PHE A 41 -51.95 -4.93 36.77
CA PHE A 41 -51.54 -3.52 36.70
C PHE A 41 -52.20 -2.64 37.77
N ALA A 42 -52.89 -3.24 38.77
CA ALA A 42 -53.63 -2.51 39.79
C ALA A 42 -52.83 -1.43 40.53
N ALA A 43 -51.52 -1.65 40.71
CA ALA A 43 -50.61 -0.70 41.36
C ALA A 43 -50.37 0.60 40.55
N TRP A 44 -50.70 0.62 39.25
CA TRP A 44 -50.47 1.75 38.34
C TRP A 44 -51.73 2.19 37.59
N LEU A 45 -52.90 1.64 37.95
CA LEU A 45 -54.17 2.12 37.41
C LEU A 45 -54.53 3.48 38.02
N PRO A 46 -55.13 4.40 37.24
CA PRO A 46 -55.71 5.63 37.78
C PRO A 46 -56.75 5.29 38.87
N ALA A 47 -56.80 6.09 39.94
CA ALA A 47 -57.68 5.84 41.10
C ALA A 47 -59.16 5.64 40.71
N ASP A 48 -59.56 6.25 39.60
CA ASP A 48 -60.91 6.25 39.02
C ASP A 48 -61.37 4.86 38.51
N LEU A 49 -60.45 3.90 38.33
CA LEU A 49 -60.71 2.55 37.80
C LEU A 49 -60.58 1.43 38.86
N VAL A 50 -60.17 1.76 40.08
CA VAL A 50 -59.83 0.78 41.13
C VAL A 50 -61.08 0.25 41.87
N ASP A 51 -62.24 0.89 41.71
CA ASP A 51 -63.46 0.61 42.50
C ASP A 51 -64.42 -0.42 41.87
N ALA A 52 -64.07 -1.06 40.75
CA ALA A 52 -65.03 -1.85 39.95
C ALA A 52 -64.79 -3.36 39.90
N SER A 53 -63.82 -3.94 40.62
CA SER A 53 -63.60 -5.39 40.54
C SER A 53 -63.04 -6.03 41.81
N LEU A 54 -63.92 -6.45 42.71
CA LEU A 54 -63.64 -7.49 43.70
C LEU A 54 -64.82 -8.47 43.78
N PRO A 55 -64.53 -9.78 43.66
CA PRO A 55 -65.15 -10.76 44.51
C PRO A 55 -64.10 -11.52 45.34
N LEU A 56 -64.41 -11.68 46.62
CA LEU A 56 -63.71 -12.52 47.61
C LEU A 56 -63.76 -14.01 47.22
N PRO A 57 -62.74 -14.79 47.62
CA PRO A 57 -63.02 -16.10 48.24
C PRO A 57 -62.11 -16.41 49.46
N PRO A 58 -62.40 -17.52 50.19
CA PRO A 58 -62.25 -17.60 51.64
C PRO A 58 -61.00 -18.33 52.14
N ASP A 59 -60.78 -18.17 53.45
CA ASP A 59 -60.00 -18.94 54.42
C ASP A 59 -59.27 -20.21 53.95
N SER A 60 -57.98 -20.33 54.29
CA SER A 60 -57.53 -21.33 55.28
C SER A 60 -56.03 -21.18 55.64
N THR A 61 -55.82 -20.85 56.91
CA THR A 61 -54.88 -21.43 57.90
C THR A 61 -53.37 -21.60 57.63
N ALA A 62 -52.65 -21.20 58.69
CA ALA A 62 -51.33 -21.66 59.19
C ALA A 62 -50.08 -20.97 58.58
N ALA A 63 -49.11 -20.46 59.33
CA ALA A 63 -48.87 -20.37 60.77
C ALA A 63 -47.90 -19.19 61.02
N ALA A 64 -48.13 -18.41 62.08
CA ALA A 64 -47.24 -17.35 62.52
C ALA A 64 -46.71 -17.64 63.93
N VAL A 65 -45.39 -17.51 64.07
CA VAL A 65 -44.64 -17.35 65.33
C VAL A 65 -43.69 -16.18 65.05
N ALA A 66 -43.41 -15.22 65.91
CA ALA A 66 -43.99 -14.61 67.09
C ALA A 66 -43.04 -13.45 67.42
N PHE A 67 -43.52 -12.28 67.86
CA PHE A 67 -42.79 -11.38 68.76
C PHE A 67 -43.78 -10.39 69.38
N PRO A 68 -43.95 -10.34 70.72
CA PRO A 68 -44.95 -9.47 71.33
C PRO A 68 -44.40 -8.11 71.74
N ALA A 69 -45.33 -7.15 71.70
CA ALA A 69 -45.23 -5.77 72.13
C ALA A 69 -45.51 -5.60 73.64
N ARG A 70 -45.25 -4.37 74.10
CA ARG A 70 -45.51 -3.78 75.43
C ARG A 70 -47.01 -3.61 75.78
N LEU A 71 -47.21 -3.27 77.08
CA LEU A 71 -48.27 -2.47 77.77
C LEU A 71 -49.27 -3.31 78.61
N PRO A 72 -50.08 -2.72 79.54
CA PRO A 72 -49.79 -1.77 80.64
C PRO A 72 -50.60 -2.02 81.97
N VAL A 73 -50.33 -1.20 83.01
CA VAL A 73 -51.22 -0.54 84.03
C VAL A 73 -52.23 -1.31 84.94
N ALA A 74 -51.97 -1.19 86.25
CA ALA A 74 -52.79 -0.90 87.47
C ALA A 74 -54.13 -1.60 87.83
N ALA A 75 -54.25 -1.98 89.12
CA ALA A 75 -55.41 -1.72 90.00
C ALA A 75 -55.11 -2.05 91.50
N ASP A 76 -55.48 -1.08 92.37
CA ASP A 76 -55.93 -1.04 93.79
C ASP A 76 -55.64 -2.13 94.86
N GLU A 77 -55.06 -1.64 95.98
CA GLU A 77 -55.49 -1.59 97.42
C GLU A 77 -56.66 -2.45 97.97
N PRO A 78 -56.91 -2.53 99.32
CA PRO A 78 -56.12 -2.13 100.51
C PRO A 78 -56.18 -3.13 101.71
N ALA A 79 -55.42 -2.87 102.80
CA ALA A 79 -55.87 -3.07 104.20
C ALA A 79 -54.84 -2.55 105.24
N VAL A 80 -55.27 -1.61 106.11
CA VAL A 80 -54.69 -1.21 107.42
C VAL A 80 -55.56 -1.87 108.53
N PRO A 81 -55.20 -1.98 109.84
CA PRO A 81 -54.70 -0.95 110.80
C PRO A 81 -53.45 -1.44 111.59
N GLY A 82 -52.62 -0.68 112.32
CA GLY A 82 -52.78 0.53 113.12
C GLY A 82 -52.43 0.22 114.58
N SER A 83 -51.31 0.74 115.13
CA SER A 83 -51.14 1.02 116.57
C SER A 83 -49.90 1.89 116.85
N ARG A 84 -50.02 2.72 117.89
CA ARG A 84 -49.21 3.90 118.24
C ARG A 84 -48.11 3.60 119.27
N LEU A 85 -47.23 4.61 119.43
CA LEU A 85 -46.46 5.01 120.63
C LEU A 85 -45.17 4.22 120.93
N ALA A 86 -44.01 4.89 120.91
CA ALA A 86 -43.43 5.59 122.07
C ALA A 86 -41.95 5.93 121.80
N ALA A 87 -41.45 6.91 122.55
CA ALA A 87 -40.24 7.68 122.31
C ALA A 87 -38.98 7.16 123.04
N ALA A 88 -37.87 7.82 122.69
CA ALA A 88 -36.61 8.01 123.42
C ALA A 88 -35.53 6.92 123.29
N SER A 89 -34.41 7.29 122.65
CA SER A 89 -33.15 7.58 123.36
C SER A 89 -31.96 7.73 122.38
N GLU A 90 -31.38 8.93 122.32
CA GLU A 90 -29.98 9.20 121.96
C GLU A 90 -29.04 8.69 123.10
N PRO A 91 -27.69 8.51 122.94
CA PRO A 91 -26.82 9.39 122.15
C PRO A 91 -25.62 8.78 121.39
N ALA A 92 -25.12 9.66 120.51
CA ALA A 92 -23.82 9.78 119.86
C ALA A 92 -22.63 8.91 120.35
N ALA A 93 -22.03 8.21 119.38
CA ALA A 93 -20.58 8.00 119.31
C ALA A 93 -20.11 8.35 117.90
N ALA A 94 -19.24 9.35 117.82
CA ALA A 94 -18.68 9.91 116.60
C ALA A 94 -17.72 8.91 115.92
N TYR A 95 -18.01 8.58 114.66
CA TYR A 95 -17.00 8.24 113.67
C TYR A 95 -17.17 9.18 112.49
N SER A 96 -16.22 10.09 112.34
CA SER A 96 -16.07 10.96 111.18
C SER A 96 -15.66 10.12 109.97
N SER A 97 -16.64 9.62 109.21
CA SER A 97 -16.43 9.26 107.81
C SER A 97 -16.66 10.51 106.97
N SER A 98 -15.58 11.01 106.37
CA SER A 98 -15.61 12.03 105.33
C SER A 98 -16.68 11.70 104.29
N SER A 99 -17.67 12.57 104.22
CA SER A 99 -18.77 12.57 103.27
C SER A 99 -18.24 12.57 101.84
N LEU A 100 -18.44 11.47 101.11
CA LEU A 100 -18.52 11.51 99.65
C LEU A 100 -19.84 12.21 99.30
N THR A 101 -19.82 13.54 99.30
CA THR A 101 -20.87 14.35 98.68
C THR A 101 -20.87 14.05 97.19
N SER A 102 -21.65 13.05 96.79
CA SER A 102 -22.07 12.84 95.41
C SER A 102 -22.91 14.05 94.99
N GLN A 103 -22.25 15.11 94.51
CA GLN A 103 -22.90 16.18 93.78
C GLN A 103 -23.61 15.54 92.59
N ARG A 104 -24.94 15.40 92.66
CA ARG A 104 -25.76 15.08 91.48
C ARG A 104 -25.64 16.27 90.53
N GLN A 105 -24.67 16.20 89.62
CA GLN A 105 -24.60 17.14 88.51
C GLN A 105 -25.84 16.91 87.64
N PRO A 106 -26.67 17.93 87.39
CA PRO A 106 -27.81 17.79 86.50
C PRO A 106 -27.29 17.40 85.11
N GLY A 107 -27.61 16.19 84.66
CA GLY A 107 -27.25 15.72 83.33
C GLY A 107 -27.94 16.57 82.26
N ILE A 108 -27.16 17.14 81.34
CA ILE A 108 -27.67 17.88 80.18
C ILE A 108 -28.15 16.87 79.14
N SER A 109 -29.26 17.15 78.45
CA SER A 109 -29.73 16.26 77.37
C SER A 109 -28.77 16.29 76.18
N LEU A 110 -28.65 15.18 75.46
CA LEU A 110 -27.82 15.11 74.24
C LEU A 110 -28.21 16.21 73.23
N SER A 111 -29.49 16.53 73.12
CA SER A 111 -29.98 17.61 72.26
C SER A 111 -29.47 18.99 72.68
N GLN A 112 -29.43 19.29 73.98
CA GLN A 112 -28.92 20.56 74.50
C GLN A 112 -27.41 20.68 74.33
N LEU A 113 -26.67 19.59 74.56
CA LEU A 113 -25.22 19.56 74.34
C LEU A 113 -24.88 19.80 72.86
N LEU A 114 -25.52 19.06 71.95
CA LEU A 114 -25.28 19.20 70.50
C LEU A 114 -25.77 20.54 69.94
N ALA A 115 -26.85 21.11 70.49
CA ALA A 115 -27.29 22.46 70.16
C ALA A 115 -26.26 23.51 70.60
N GLY A 116 -25.66 23.35 71.79
CA GLY A 116 -24.56 24.20 72.25
C GLY A 116 -23.33 24.13 71.34
N VAL A 117 -22.94 22.93 70.88
CA VAL A 117 -21.86 22.76 69.91
C VAL A 117 -22.21 23.45 68.57
N SER A 118 -23.43 23.27 68.08
CA SER A 118 -23.89 23.93 66.85
C SER A 118 -23.81 25.46 66.95
N GLN A 119 -24.27 26.02 68.08
CA GLN A 119 -24.22 27.45 68.33
C GLN A 119 -22.78 27.98 68.45
N LEU A 120 -21.89 27.24 69.12
CA LEU A 120 -20.48 27.62 69.25
C LEU A 120 -19.77 27.64 67.89
N VAL A 121 -20.03 26.65 67.04
CA VAL A 121 -19.50 26.59 65.67
C VAL A 121 -20.03 27.77 64.85
N ALA A 122 -21.34 28.05 64.92
CA ALA A 122 -21.94 29.18 64.21
C ALA A 122 -21.41 30.55 64.67
N GLN A 123 -21.17 30.72 65.97
CA GLN A 123 -20.60 31.95 66.53
C GLN A 123 -19.12 32.13 66.18
N SER A 124 -18.36 31.04 66.15
CA SER A 124 -16.91 31.08 65.87
C SER A 124 -16.60 31.31 64.39
N PHE A 125 -17.52 30.92 63.49
CA PHE A 125 -17.36 31.04 62.04
C PHE A 125 -18.55 31.80 61.40
N PRO A 126 -18.68 33.12 61.64
CA PRO A 126 -19.79 33.91 61.10
C PRO A 126 -19.73 34.06 59.57
N SER A 127 -18.53 33.96 58.98
CA SER A 127 -18.29 33.97 57.54
C SER A 127 -17.55 32.70 57.11
N GLY A 128 -17.73 32.31 55.85
CA GLY A 128 -16.98 31.20 55.28
C GLY A 128 -15.51 31.55 55.10
N LEU A 129 -14.63 30.58 55.36
CA LEU A 129 -13.19 30.70 55.21
C LEU A 129 -12.75 30.10 53.88
N TRP A 130 -11.72 30.67 53.27
CA TRP A 130 -11.10 30.08 52.08
C TRP A 130 -10.21 28.91 52.50
N THR A 131 -10.58 27.71 52.06
CA THR A 131 -9.97 26.45 52.45
C THR A 131 -9.53 25.70 51.21
N LEU A 132 -8.31 25.18 51.23
CA LEU A 132 -7.79 24.28 50.21
C LEU A 132 -8.31 22.87 50.46
N VAL A 133 -8.95 22.27 49.46
CA VAL A 133 -9.54 20.93 49.56
C VAL A 133 -9.32 20.17 48.26
N GLU A 134 -9.15 18.86 48.36
CA GLU A 134 -9.20 17.93 47.25
C GLU A 134 -10.53 17.17 47.31
N VAL A 135 -11.26 17.14 46.20
CA VAL A 135 -12.52 16.40 46.10
C VAL A 135 -12.21 14.91 46.00
N LEU A 136 -12.77 14.08 46.87
CA LEU A 136 -12.71 12.61 46.79
C LEU A 136 -13.90 12.02 46.05
N ASP A 137 -15.06 12.64 46.20
CA ASP A 137 -16.30 12.24 45.51
C ASP A 137 -17.22 13.46 45.40
N ALA A 138 -18.03 13.50 44.34
CA ALA A 138 -18.97 14.57 44.06
C ALA A 138 -20.29 13.99 43.54
N ARG A 139 -21.39 14.23 44.26
CA ARG A 139 -22.72 13.70 43.94
C ARG A 139 -23.76 14.81 43.84
N LEU A 140 -24.42 14.91 42.68
CA LEU A 140 -25.53 15.82 42.48
C LEU A 140 -26.85 15.13 42.84
N ARG A 141 -27.60 15.66 43.82
CA ARG A 141 -28.91 15.14 44.24
C ARG A 141 -29.87 16.29 44.51
N ASN A 142 -31.02 16.29 43.82
CA ASN A 142 -32.07 17.33 43.94
C ASN A 142 -31.52 18.76 43.76
N GLY A 143 -30.50 18.95 42.91
CA GLY A 143 -29.83 20.24 42.70
C GLY A 143 -28.76 20.60 43.72
N HIS A 144 -28.64 19.89 44.85
CA HIS A 144 -27.54 20.06 45.80
C HIS A 144 -26.34 19.20 45.40
N VAL A 145 -25.13 19.71 45.62
CA VAL A 145 -23.89 18.94 45.41
C VAL A 145 -23.37 18.49 46.76
N TYR A 146 -23.24 17.20 46.96
CA TYR A 146 -22.58 16.61 48.12
C TYR A 146 -21.17 16.24 47.72
N LEU A 147 -20.20 16.67 48.52
CA LEU A 147 -18.78 16.46 48.25
C LEU A 147 -18.15 15.72 49.42
N GLU A 148 -17.29 14.77 49.12
CA GLU A 148 -16.34 14.27 50.11
C GLU A 148 -15.04 15.02 49.88
N LEU A 149 -14.53 15.71 50.90
CA LEU A 149 -13.36 16.56 50.82
C LEU A 149 -12.23 15.96 51.63
N SER A 150 -11.00 16.07 51.12
CA SER A 150 -9.80 15.69 51.83
C SER A 150 -8.66 16.66 51.64
N GLU A 151 -7.73 16.65 52.57
CA GLU A 151 -6.42 17.30 52.44
C GLU A 151 -5.36 16.21 52.44
N ARG A 152 -4.46 16.24 51.46
CA ARG A 152 -3.34 15.30 51.35
C ARG A 152 -2.02 16.05 51.40
N ASP A 153 -1.02 15.45 52.04
CA ASP A 153 0.35 15.95 52.00
C ASP A 153 1.04 15.60 50.66
N ALA A 154 2.28 16.06 50.49
CA ALA A 154 3.10 15.77 49.30
C ALA A 154 3.44 14.27 49.14
N ALA A 155 3.30 13.46 50.19
CA ALA A 155 3.48 12.01 50.16
C ALA A 155 2.17 11.24 49.90
N GLY A 156 1.04 11.95 49.74
CA GLY A 156 -0.28 11.39 49.46
C GLY A 156 -1.06 10.91 50.70
N GLN A 157 -0.53 11.14 51.91
CA GLN A 157 -1.19 10.80 53.17
C GLN A 157 -2.32 11.78 53.45
N VAL A 158 -3.50 11.26 53.82
CA VAL A 158 -4.66 12.10 54.13
C VAL A 158 -4.51 12.72 55.53
N LEU A 159 -4.41 14.04 55.58
CA LEU A 159 -4.29 14.84 56.80
C LEU A 159 -5.67 15.13 57.41
N ALA A 160 -6.65 15.45 56.57
CA ALA A 160 -8.01 15.79 56.99
C ALA A 160 -9.05 15.23 56.03
N LYS A 161 -10.24 14.93 56.55
CA LYS A 161 -11.43 14.56 55.77
C LYS A 161 -12.67 15.24 56.33
N ALA A 162 -13.54 15.73 55.46
CA ALA A 162 -14.82 16.31 55.85
C ALA A 162 -15.85 16.14 54.73
N ASN A 163 -17.13 16.12 55.11
CA ASN A 163 -18.23 16.17 54.15
C ASN A 163 -18.54 17.64 53.82
N GLY A 164 -18.65 17.95 52.53
CA GLY A 164 -19.01 19.24 51.99
C GLY A 164 -20.39 19.22 51.33
N MET A 165 -21.06 20.37 51.29
CA MET A 165 -22.32 20.54 50.60
C MET A 165 -22.39 21.91 49.91
N ILE A 166 -22.77 21.93 48.64
CA ILE A 166 -23.15 23.13 47.90
C ILE A 166 -24.67 23.13 47.76
N TRP A 167 -25.32 24.16 48.30
CA TRP A 167 -26.77 24.35 48.17
C TRP A 167 -27.18 24.60 46.71
N ALA A 168 -28.37 24.15 46.30
CA ALA A 168 -28.83 24.24 44.92
C ALA A 168 -28.80 25.67 44.33
N SER A 169 -29.09 26.69 45.16
CA SER A 169 -29.01 28.11 44.78
C SER A 169 -27.59 28.56 44.44
N ASN A 170 -26.58 27.99 45.10
CA ASN A 170 -25.17 28.29 44.86
C ASN A 170 -24.61 27.42 43.72
N ALA A 171 -24.99 26.14 43.68
CA ALA A 171 -24.54 25.18 42.67
C ALA A 171 -24.90 25.62 41.25
N SER A 172 -26.11 26.16 41.05
CA SER A 172 -26.57 26.65 39.74
C SER A 172 -25.75 27.83 39.20
N ARG A 173 -25.08 28.58 40.08
CA ARG A 173 -24.19 29.69 39.71
C ARG A 173 -22.73 29.25 39.60
N ILE A 174 -22.24 28.53 40.60
CA ILE A 174 -20.83 28.16 40.74
C ILE A 174 -20.42 27.12 39.70
N LEU A 175 -21.21 26.06 39.48
CA LEU A 175 -20.80 24.98 38.57
C LEU A 175 -20.60 25.47 37.13
N PRO A 176 -21.55 26.22 36.51
CA PRO A 176 -21.35 26.68 35.14
C PRO A 176 -20.27 27.76 34.98
N GLU A 177 -19.97 28.52 36.05
CA GLU A 177 -18.87 29.50 36.06
C GLU A 177 -17.51 28.79 36.19
N PHE A 178 -17.40 27.85 37.13
CA PHE A 178 -16.22 27.01 37.33
C PHE A 178 -15.87 26.23 36.06
N GLU A 179 -16.87 25.59 35.45
CA GLU A 179 -16.70 24.81 34.23
C GLU A 179 -16.24 25.67 33.05
N ARG A 180 -16.81 26.88 32.87
CA ARG A 180 -16.39 27.81 31.80
C ARG A 180 -14.99 28.36 32.01
N ALA A 181 -14.59 28.58 33.26
CA ALA A 181 -13.29 29.16 33.59
C ALA A 181 -12.15 28.14 33.58
N THR A 182 -12.40 26.92 34.06
CA THR A 182 -11.36 25.88 34.20
C THR A 182 -11.37 24.85 33.08
N GLY A 183 -12.47 24.72 32.33
CA GLY A 183 -12.63 23.62 31.39
C GLY A 183 -12.61 22.24 32.07
N ALA A 184 -12.95 22.17 33.36
CA ALA A 184 -13.08 20.93 34.13
C ALA A 184 -14.45 20.88 34.83
N THR A 185 -15.07 19.71 34.87
CA THR A 185 -16.24 19.44 35.71
C THR A 185 -15.80 19.17 37.15
N LEU A 186 -16.64 19.52 38.12
CA LEU A 186 -16.36 19.26 39.52
C LEU A 186 -16.40 17.74 39.77
N GLY A 187 -15.23 17.15 40.02
CA GLY A 187 -15.09 15.70 40.13
C GLY A 187 -13.93 15.28 41.04
N PRO A 188 -13.80 13.97 41.30
CA PRO A 188 -12.82 13.42 42.25
C PRO A 188 -11.39 13.59 41.75
N GLY A 189 -10.50 14.12 42.60
CA GLY A 189 -9.08 14.38 42.31
C GLY A 189 -8.76 15.83 41.97
N ILE A 190 -9.74 16.73 41.93
CA ILE A 190 -9.53 18.16 41.69
C ILE A 190 -9.23 18.88 43.01
N LYS A 191 -8.16 19.68 43.01
CA LYS A 191 -7.84 20.60 44.10
C LYS A 191 -8.58 21.92 43.89
N LEU A 192 -9.26 22.37 44.93
CA LEU A 192 -10.10 23.55 44.91
C LEU A 192 -9.73 24.46 46.09
N LEU A 193 -9.73 25.76 45.83
CA LEU A 193 -9.79 26.76 46.88
C LEU A 193 -11.26 27.16 47.03
N VAL A 194 -11.89 26.75 48.12
CA VAL A 194 -13.33 26.90 48.33
C VAL A 194 -13.62 27.77 49.53
N ARG A 195 -14.69 28.57 49.47
CA ARG A 195 -15.17 29.30 50.64
C ARG A 195 -16.15 28.43 51.42
N ALA A 196 -15.65 27.83 52.48
CA ALA A 196 -16.34 26.86 53.32
C ALA A 196 -16.78 27.46 54.66
N ARG A 197 -18.05 27.27 55.03
CA ARG A 197 -18.59 27.57 56.35
C ARG A 197 -18.78 26.26 57.13
N PRO A 198 -18.11 26.08 58.29
CA PRO A 198 -18.37 24.94 59.16
C PRO A 198 -19.80 24.97 59.70
N VAL A 199 -20.52 23.85 59.55
CA VAL A 199 -21.89 23.69 60.05
C VAL A 199 -22.03 22.35 60.74
N PHE A 200 -22.47 22.39 62.00
CA PHE A 200 -22.76 21.21 62.79
C PHE A 200 -24.26 21.06 63.01
N LYS A 201 -24.84 19.94 62.53
CA LYS A 201 -26.26 19.62 62.70
C LYS A 201 -26.38 18.42 63.65
N PRO A 202 -27.19 18.48 64.73
CA PRO A 202 -27.26 17.39 65.72
C PRO A 202 -27.58 16.00 65.14
N GLN A 203 -28.32 15.93 64.03
CA GLN A 203 -28.70 14.67 63.39
C GLN A 203 -27.72 14.19 62.30
N TYR A 204 -26.96 15.10 61.69
CA TYR A 204 -26.14 14.83 60.49
C TYR A 204 -24.63 15.00 60.73
N GLY A 205 -24.25 15.50 61.90
CA GLY A 205 -22.85 15.72 62.28
C GLY A 205 -22.25 16.99 61.70
N PHE A 206 -20.92 16.98 61.57
CA PHE A 206 -20.12 18.08 61.05
C PHE A 206 -20.07 18.06 59.53
N SER A 207 -20.27 19.23 58.92
CA SER A 207 -20.24 19.42 57.47
C SER A 207 -19.70 20.80 57.12
N LEU A 208 -19.22 20.96 55.89
CA LEU A 208 -18.77 22.22 55.33
C LEU A 208 -19.78 22.70 54.27
N GLU A 209 -20.44 23.82 54.51
CA GLU A 209 -21.31 24.44 53.51
C GLU A 209 -20.46 25.36 52.61
N LEU A 210 -20.49 25.12 51.31
CA LEU A 210 -19.64 25.76 50.31
C LEU A 210 -20.40 26.81 49.52
N ASP A 211 -19.89 28.05 49.53
CA ASP A 211 -20.59 29.21 48.94
C ASP A 211 -19.88 29.82 47.72
N ALA A 212 -18.61 29.50 47.50
CA ALA A 212 -17.81 29.96 46.37
C ALA A 212 -16.63 29.00 46.10
N ILE A 213 -16.17 28.96 44.86
CA ILE A 213 -14.97 28.24 44.42
C ILE A 213 -14.12 29.22 43.63
N ASP A 214 -12.83 29.32 43.94
CA ASP A 214 -11.86 30.07 43.15
C ASP A 214 -11.39 29.22 41.96
N SER A 215 -11.88 29.58 40.78
CA SER A 215 -11.52 28.94 39.51
C SER A 215 -10.08 29.27 39.09
N GLY A 216 -9.54 30.43 39.48
CA GLY A 216 -8.18 30.84 39.15
C GLY A 216 -7.13 29.98 39.84
N TYR A 217 -7.35 29.63 41.11
CA TYR A 217 -6.48 28.67 41.82
C TYR A 217 -6.47 27.31 41.13
N THR A 218 -7.66 26.79 40.80
CA THR A 218 -7.82 25.46 40.19
C THR A 218 -7.18 25.41 38.81
N LEU A 219 -7.37 26.46 38.00
CA LEU A 219 -6.72 26.59 36.70
C LEU A 219 -5.19 26.61 36.84
N GLY A 220 -4.67 27.37 37.81
CA GLY A 220 -3.24 27.41 38.11
C GLY A 220 -2.65 26.05 38.51
N ASP A 221 -3.36 25.28 39.34
CA ASP A 221 -2.93 23.92 39.74
C ASP A 221 -2.92 22.95 38.55
N LEU A 222 -3.97 22.97 37.71
CA LEU A 222 -4.06 22.15 36.49
C LEU A 222 -2.93 22.49 35.50
N GLU A 223 -2.66 23.78 35.28
CA GLU A 223 -1.56 24.23 34.43
C GLU A 223 -0.19 23.87 35.01
N ALA A 224 -0.01 23.98 36.32
CA ALA A 224 1.22 23.60 37.02
C ALA A 224 1.47 22.09 36.88
N ARG A 225 0.45 21.25 37.09
CA ARG A 225 0.53 19.80 36.90
C ARG A 225 0.87 19.44 35.46
N LYS A 226 0.23 20.09 34.48
CA LYS A 226 0.57 19.90 33.07
C LYS A 226 2.03 20.28 32.77
N ARG A 227 2.52 21.37 33.35
CA ARG A 227 3.92 21.81 33.22
C ARG A 227 4.89 20.82 33.85
N GLU A 228 4.60 20.30 35.04
CA GLU A 228 5.39 19.28 35.72
C GLU A 228 5.53 18.03 34.85
N ILE A 229 4.42 17.53 34.28
CA ILE A 229 4.43 16.37 33.40
C ILE A 229 5.28 16.66 32.15
N ARG A 230 5.12 17.85 31.56
CA ARG A 230 5.93 18.28 30.40
C ARG A 230 7.43 18.29 30.72
N GLU A 231 7.82 18.92 31.82
CA GLU A 231 9.22 19.00 32.25
C GLU A 231 9.79 17.60 32.54
N ARG A 232 8.98 16.71 33.13
CA ARG A 232 9.38 15.32 33.34
C ARG A 232 9.60 14.57 32.02
N LEU A 233 8.67 14.67 31.06
CA LEU A 233 8.82 14.06 29.74
C LEU A 233 10.02 14.62 28.96
N GLN A 234 10.34 15.90 29.15
CA GLN A 234 11.53 16.53 28.56
C GLN A 234 12.82 16.02 29.19
N ARG A 235 12.88 15.93 30.53
CA ARG A 235 14.03 15.35 31.25
C ARG A 235 14.32 13.91 30.84
N GLU A 236 13.27 13.13 30.59
CA GLU A 236 13.37 11.73 30.12
C GLU A 236 13.65 11.63 28.61
N GLY A 237 13.71 12.76 27.88
CA GLY A 237 13.96 12.77 26.42
C GLY A 237 12.80 12.25 25.57
N LEU A 238 11.62 12.04 26.16
CA LEU A 238 10.46 11.43 25.49
C LEU A 238 9.58 12.47 24.77
N TYR A 239 9.54 13.71 25.26
CA TYR A 239 8.60 14.74 24.80
C TYR A 239 8.65 15.02 23.28
N ALA A 240 9.83 14.92 22.66
CA ALA A 240 10.01 15.16 21.23
C ALA A 240 10.05 13.86 20.39
N ARG A 241 10.01 12.69 21.01
CA ARG A 241 10.25 11.40 20.35
C ARG A 241 9.24 11.13 19.24
N GLN A 242 7.96 11.37 19.51
CA GLN A 242 6.91 11.24 18.51
C GLN A 242 7.13 12.19 17.34
N LYS A 243 7.38 13.48 17.60
CA LYS A 243 7.66 14.54 16.58
C LYS A 243 8.83 14.24 15.64
N GLN A 244 9.72 13.35 16.04
CA GLN A 244 10.87 12.91 15.25
C GLN A 244 10.54 11.73 14.32
N LEU A 245 9.40 11.06 14.52
CA LEU A 245 8.95 10.02 13.61
C LEU A 245 8.59 10.65 12.27
N ALA A 246 8.85 9.94 11.17
CA ALA A 246 8.31 10.33 9.88
C ALA A 246 6.82 9.95 9.82
N LEU A 247 5.99 10.83 9.24
CA LEU A 247 4.64 10.43 8.89
C LEU A 247 4.69 9.31 7.83
N PRO A 248 3.71 8.39 7.83
CA PRO A 248 3.66 7.32 6.84
C PRO A 248 3.62 7.91 5.43
N TRP A 249 4.23 7.21 4.46
CA TRP A 249 4.18 7.65 3.07
C TRP A 249 2.75 7.62 2.52
N ASP A 250 1.96 6.64 2.96
CA ASP A 250 0.54 6.44 2.71
C ASP A 250 -0.12 5.67 3.88
N TYR A 251 -1.45 5.59 3.92
CA TYR A 251 -2.21 4.90 4.97
C TYR A 251 -2.99 3.70 4.42
N GLN A 252 -2.62 2.49 4.85
CA GLN A 252 -3.34 1.25 4.54
C GLN A 252 -4.17 0.78 5.73
N GLN A 253 -3.67 0.96 6.95
CA GLN A 253 -4.35 0.54 8.17
C GLN A 253 -4.11 1.52 9.32
N VAL A 254 -5.20 1.98 9.95
CA VAL A 254 -5.15 2.97 11.03
C VAL A 254 -5.89 2.43 12.25
N LEU A 255 -5.23 2.48 13.41
CA LEU A 255 -5.85 2.18 14.70
C LEU A 255 -6.49 3.45 15.26
N VAL A 256 -7.79 3.40 15.58
CA VAL A 256 -8.55 4.54 16.08
C VAL A 256 -9.04 4.28 17.50
N ILE A 257 -8.61 5.11 18.46
CA ILE A 257 -9.12 5.12 19.82
C ILE A 257 -10.13 6.25 19.96
N ALA A 258 -11.38 5.89 20.28
CA ALA A 258 -12.50 6.83 20.34
C ALA A 258 -13.50 6.43 21.44
N PRO A 259 -14.35 7.34 21.93
CA PRO A 259 -15.48 6.96 22.79
C PRO A 259 -16.60 6.30 21.98
N GLU A 260 -17.33 5.37 22.61
CA GLU A 260 -18.38 4.54 21.96
C GLU A 260 -19.58 5.37 21.46
N ALA A 261 -19.92 6.48 22.15
CA ALA A 261 -21.09 7.31 21.87
C ALA A 261 -20.72 8.79 21.63
N ALA A 262 -19.75 9.08 20.75
CA ALA A 262 -19.37 10.45 20.41
C ALA A 262 -20.23 11.03 19.26
N ALA A 263 -20.85 12.18 19.49
CA ALA A 263 -21.61 12.91 18.47
C ALA A 263 -20.75 13.31 17.26
N GLY A 264 -19.47 13.63 17.47
CA GLY A 264 -18.52 14.00 16.40
C GLY A 264 -17.77 12.83 15.77
N LEU A 265 -18.02 11.59 16.22
CA LEU A 265 -17.43 10.40 15.63
C LEU A 265 -18.16 9.98 14.34
N GLY A 266 -19.43 10.37 14.18
CA GLY A 266 -20.25 10.01 13.01
C GLY A 266 -19.62 10.45 11.69
N ASP A 267 -19.14 11.69 11.61
CA ASP A 267 -18.50 12.22 10.39
C ASP A 267 -17.18 11.47 10.09
N PHE A 268 -16.35 11.25 11.12
CA PHE A 268 -15.12 10.49 10.98
C PHE A 268 -15.40 9.06 10.48
N GLN A 269 -16.38 8.38 11.09
CA GLN A 269 -16.76 7.02 10.74
C GLN A 269 -17.37 6.92 9.35
N ALA A 270 -18.17 7.90 8.92
CA ALA A 270 -18.77 7.92 7.59
C ALA A 270 -17.69 7.97 6.49
N GLU A 271 -16.70 8.85 6.66
CA GLU A 271 -15.59 8.98 5.73
C GLU A 271 -14.63 7.78 5.79
N ALA A 272 -14.29 7.31 6.98
CA ALA A 272 -13.49 6.10 7.17
C ALA A 272 -14.18 4.86 6.54
N ALA A 273 -15.50 4.72 6.70
CA ALA A 273 -16.27 3.64 6.09
C ALA A 273 -16.32 3.78 4.56
N ARG A 274 -16.34 4.99 4.01
CA ARG A 274 -16.21 5.21 2.56
C ARG A 274 -14.86 4.71 2.06
N LEU A 275 -13.75 5.10 2.69
CA LEU A 275 -12.40 4.65 2.31
C LEU A 275 -12.26 3.12 2.43
N GLN A 276 -12.78 2.53 3.50
CA GLN A 276 -12.72 1.09 3.74
C GLN A 276 -13.57 0.28 2.75
N ARG A 277 -14.76 0.78 2.37
CA ARG A 277 -15.60 0.13 1.34
C ARG A 277 -14.91 0.06 -0.03
N HIS A 278 -14.06 1.03 -0.34
CA HIS A 278 -13.28 1.03 -1.58
C HIS A 278 -11.94 0.27 -1.44
N GLY A 279 -11.66 -0.35 -0.28
CA GLY A 279 -10.42 -1.07 -0.03
C GLY A 279 -9.18 -0.17 0.01
N VAL A 280 -9.36 1.13 0.25
CA VAL A 280 -8.28 2.12 0.20
C VAL A 280 -7.51 2.18 1.52
N CYS A 281 -8.23 2.20 2.64
CA CYS A 281 -7.65 2.20 3.98
C CYS A 281 -8.59 1.49 4.95
N ARG A 282 -8.03 0.65 5.84
CA ARG A 282 -8.73 -0.07 6.89
C ARG A 282 -8.66 0.72 8.21
N PHE A 283 -9.76 0.76 8.94
CA PHE A 283 -9.82 1.41 10.25
C PHE A 283 -10.24 0.42 11.31
N ASP A 284 -9.38 0.19 12.30
CA ASP A 284 -9.65 -0.67 13.45
C ASP A 284 -10.00 0.22 14.65
N TYR A 285 -11.22 0.09 15.16
CA TYR A 285 -11.70 0.92 16.27
C TYR A 285 -11.53 0.19 17.60
N ALA A 286 -11.03 0.92 18.61
CA ALA A 286 -11.03 0.48 19.99
C ALA A 286 -11.67 1.56 20.87
N TYR A 287 -12.71 1.18 21.59
CA TYR A 287 -13.52 2.11 22.36
C TYR A 287 -13.02 2.25 23.80
N SER A 288 -12.95 3.49 24.28
CA SER A 288 -12.55 3.84 25.66
C SER A 288 -13.35 5.05 26.14
N ARG A 289 -13.52 5.18 27.46
CA ARG A 289 -14.03 6.42 28.05
C ARG A 289 -12.97 7.52 28.01
N PHE A 290 -13.38 8.75 27.71
CA PHE A 290 -12.54 9.95 27.60
C PHE A 290 -12.85 11.01 28.67
N GLN A 291 -13.70 10.67 29.64
CA GLN A 291 -14.17 11.57 30.69
C GLN A 291 -14.23 10.83 32.02
N GLY A 292 -14.01 11.56 33.10
CA GLY A 292 -14.01 11.06 34.47
C GLY A 292 -12.67 10.47 34.93
N GLU A 293 -12.61 10.19 36.22
CA GLU A 293 -11.45 9.59 36.87
C GLU A 293 -11.12 8.22 36.25
N GLY A 294 -9.84 7.96 35.99
CA GLY A 294 -9.37 6.71 35.37
C GLY A 294 -9.48 6.65 33.85
N ALA A 295 -10.06 7.66 33.17
CA ALA A 295 -10.16 7.70 31.71
C ALA A 295 -8.78 7.54 31.03
N ALA A 296 -7.75 8.23 31.51
CA ALA A 296 -6.40 8.11 30.95
C ALA A 296 -5.81 6.70 31.07
N ALA A 297 -6.02 6.03 32.21
CA ALA A 297 -5.56 4.66 32.43
C ALA A 297 -6.31 3.66 31.53
N GLU A 298 -7.61 3.87 31.32
CA GLU A 298 -8.42 3.06 30.41
C GLU A 298 -7.96 3.22 28.95
N ILE A 299 -7.77 4.46 28.48
CA ILE A 299 -7.27 4.75 27.14
C ILE A 299 -5.92 4.06 26.91
N ARG A 300 -4.99 4.18 27.88
CA ARG A 300 -3.68 3.52 27.82
C ARG A 300 -3.83 2.01 27.68
N MET A 301 -4.67 1.39 28.50
CA MET A 301 -4.89 -0.05 28.49
C MET A 301 -5.56 -0.53 27.19
N VAL A 302 -6.56 0.19 26.69
CA VAL A 302 -7.24 -0.11 25.42
C VAL A 302 -6.28 0.02 24.25
N LEU A 303 -5.48 1.09 24.21
CA LEU A 303 -4.45 1.32 23.19
C LEU A 303 -3.46 0.15 23.12
N LEU A 304 -2.87 -0.23 24.25
CA LEU A 304 -1.89 -1.32 24.31
C LEU A 304 -2.50 -2.66 23.90
N ARG A 305 -3.71 -2.98 24.37
CA ARG A 305 -4.43 -4.21 23.97
C ARG A 305 -4.76 -4.23 22.49
N ALA A 306 -5.14 -3.09 21.91
CA ALA A 306 -5.44 -3.00 20.49
C ALA A 306 -4.19 -3.18 19.63
N LEU A 307 -3.07 -2.55 20.01
CA LEU A 307 -1.79 -2.75 19.34
C LEU A 307 -1.29 -4.19 19.42
N GLN A 308 -1.44 -4.86 20.57
CA GLN A 308 -1.10 -6.27 20.73
C GLN A 308 -1.94 -7.17 19.81
N ARG A 309 -3.26 -6.91 19.71
CA ARG A 309 -4.16 -7.66 18.83
C ARG A 309 -3.79 -7.47 17.36
N LEU A 310 -3.51 -6.23 16.96
CA LEU A 310 -3.13 -5.92 15.58
C LEU A 310 -1.76 -6.48 15.23
N GLY A 311 -0.79 -6.48 16.15
CA GLY A 311 0.53 -7.07 15.94
C GLY A 311 0.52 -8.53 15.45
N GLN A 312 -0.56 -9.29 15.72
CA GLN A 312 -0.75 -10.65 15.23
C GLN A 312 -1.29 -10.73 13.79
N SER A 313 -2.00 -9.70 13.33
CA SER A 313 -2.71 -9.64 12.03
C SER A 313 -2.13 -8.62 11.04
N GLY A 314 -1.24 -7.73 11.49
CA GLY A 314 -0.69 -6.60 10.73
C GLY A 314 -0.49 -5.36 11.60
N ARG A 315 0.68 -4.69 11.50
CA ARG A 315 0.98 -3.47 12.26
C ARG A 315 0.27 -2.27 11.59
N PRO A 316 -0.48 -1.44 12.33
CA PRO A 316 -1.10 -0.24 11.75
C PRO A 316 -0.03 0.81 11.38
N ASP A 317 -0.30 1.62 10.37
CA ASP A 317 0.61 2.68 9.90
C ASP A 317 0.63 3.88 10.85
N ALA A 318 -0.50 4.13 11.53
CA ALA A 318 -0.64 5.20 12.52
C ALA A 318 -1.68 4.84 13.59
N VAL A 319 -1.55 5.52 14.73
CA VAL A 319 -2.53 5.52 15.80
C VAL A 319 -3.24 6.87 15.80
N VAL A 320 -4.56 6.85 15.86
CA VAL A 320 -5.42 8.02 15.93
C VAL A 320 -6.13 8.02 17.27
N ILE A 321 -6.01 9.10 18.06
CA ILE A 321 -6.80 9.30 19.28
C ILE A 321 -7.74 10.48 19.03
N ILE A 322 -9.05 10.22 19.02
CA ILE A 322 -10.07 11.22 18.68
C ILE A 322 -11.18 11.25 19.72
N ARG A 323 -11.75 12.45 19.91
CA ARG A 323 -12.92 12.68 20.76
C ARG A 323 -13.89 13.57 19.98
N GLY A 324 -15.10 13.09 19.74
CA GLY A 324 -16.10 13.82 18.94
C GLY A 324 -17.27 14.30 19.77
N GLY A 325 -17.41 15.61 19.98
CA GLY A 325 -18.56 16.19 20.67
C GLY A 325 -18.60 15.85 22.17
N GLY A 326 -18.56 16.89 22.98
CA GLY A 326 -18.58 16.83 24.43
C GLY A 326 -18.33 18.25 24.94
N ALA A 327 -18.74 18.55 26.17
CA ALA A 327 -18.27 19.78 26.78
C ALA A 327 -16.73 19.80 26.72
N VAL A 328 -16.17 20.96 26.35
CA VAL A 328 -14.75 21.31 26.54
C VAL A 328 -14.25 20.82 27.92
N ASN A 329 -15.18 20.83 28.86
CA ASN A 329 -15.08 20.74 30.30
C ASN A 329 -14.58 19.42 30.91
N ASP A 330 -14.05 18.45 30.15
CA ASP A 330 -13.58 17.14 30.69
C ASP A 330 -12.18 16.71 30.21
N LEU A 331 -11.44 17.58 29.52
CA LEU A 331 -10.13 17.24 28.94
C LEU A 331 -9.00 17.17 29.98
N ALA A 332 -9.20 17.75 31.17
CA ALA A 332 -8.20 17.76 32.23
C ALA A 332 -7.72 16.35 32.63
N TRP A 333 -8.63 15.37 32.61
CA TRP A 333 -8.33 13.97 32.95
C TRP A 333 -7.34 13.30 31.99
N LEU A 334 -7.14 13.85 30.79
CA LEU A 334 -6.21 13.33 29.80
C LEU A 334 -4.77 13.83 30.02
N ASN A 335 -4.55 14.83 30.88
CA ASN A 335 -3.23 15.31 31.26
C ASN A 335 -2.60 14.38 32.31
N ASP A 336 -2.34 13.15 31.90
CA ASP A 336 -1.74 12.08 32.72
C ASP A 336 -0.34 11.71 32.21
N TYR A 337 0.60 11.53 33.14
CA TYR A 337 1.98 11.20 32.80
C TYR A 337 2.11 9.82 32.14
N GLU A 338 1.46 8.79 32.67
CA GLU A 338 1.62 7.42 32.17
C GLU A 338 1.01 7.26 30.77
N LEU A 339 -0.13 7.92 30.50
CA LEU A 339 -0.71 7.97 29.17
C LEU A 339 0.19 8.71 28.18
N ALA A 340 0.65 9.91 28.53
CA ALA A 340 1.51 10.71 27.66
C ALA A 340 2.86 10.02 27.37
N ARG A 341 3.45 9.38 28.40
CA ARG A 341 4.64 8.55 28.24
C ARG A 341 4.41 7.42 27.26
N THR A 342 3.32 6.67 27.41
CA THR A 342 2.97 5.57 26.50
C THR A 342 2.85 6.07 25.06
N CYS A 343 2.17 7.22 24.86
CA CYS A 343 2.06 7.86 23.55
C CYS A 343 3.42 8.26 22.96
N CYS A 344 4.34 8.79 23.76
CA CYS A 344 5.69 9.15 23.31
C CYS A 344 6.54 7.92 22.93
N GLU A 345 6.35 6.81 23.65
CA GLU A 345 7.10 5.56 23.43
C GLU A 345 6.59 4.74 22.24
N LEU A 346 5.42 5.08 21.69
CA LEU A 346 4.94 4.47 20.45
C LEU A 346 5.96 4.67 19.33
N GLU A 347 6.26 3.57 18.63
CA GLU A 347 7.04 3.60 17.39
C GLU A 347 6.17 3.91 16.15
N LEU A 348 4.88 4.16 16.36
CA LEU A 348 3.92 4.51 15.32
C LEU A 348 3.56 5.98 15.44
N PRO A 349 3.44 6.71 14.32
CA PRO A 349 2.94 8.08 14.31
C PRO A 349 1.58 8.20 15.02
N LEU A 350 1.53 9.06 16.03
CA LEU A 350 0.32 9.39 16.77
C LEU A 350 -0.33 10.65 16.19
N LEU A 351 -1.57 10.52 15.73
CA LEU A 351 -2.42 11.60 15.28
C LEU A 351 -3.49 11.87 16.33
N THR A 352 -3.72 13.13 16.69
CA THR A 352 -4.76 13.50 17.66
C THR A 352 -5.82 14.39 17.04
N GLY A 353 -7.07 14.20 17.48
CA GLY A 353 -8.20 15.07 17.15
C GLY A 353 -9.17 15.14 18.34
N ILE A 354 -8.65 15.55 19.49
CA ILE A 354 -9.34 15.47 20.79
C ILE A 354 -10.13 16.76 21.11
N GLY A 355 -9.68 17.94 20.66
CA GLY A 355 -10.28 19.22 21.06
C GLY A 355 -10.00 20.38 20.11
N HIS A 356 -10.77 21.47 20.30
CA HIS A 356 -10.68 22.68 19.48
C HIS A 356 -9.46 23.55 19.83
N GLU A 357 -9.17 24.57 19.02
CA GLU A 357 -7.94 25.40 19.09
C GLU A 357 -7.57 25.96 20.49
N ARG A 358 -8.52 26.12 21.42
CA ARG A 358 -8.27 26.66 22.77
C ARG A 358 -7.92 25.60 23.84
N ASP A 359 -8.11 24.31 23.58
CA ASP A 359 -7.98 23.24 24.59
C ASP A 359 -6.83 22.28 24.26
N ASN A 360 -5.60 22.77 24.31
CA ASN A 360 -4.45 21.90 24.03
C ASN A 360 -4.27 20.91 25.17
N THR A 361 -4.54 19.63 24.93
CA THR A 361 -4.19 18.57 25.88
C THR A 361 -2.71 18.27 25.81
N LEU A 362 -2.16 17.64 26.84
CA LEU A 362 -0.79 17.14 26.81
C LEU A 362 -0.57 16.15 25.65
N LEU A 363 -1.59 15.36 25.28
CA LEU A 363 -1.52 14.42 24.17
C LEU A 363 -1.33 15.12 22.82
N ASP A 364 -2.01 16.25 22.61
CA ASP A 364 -1.84 17.07 21.40
C ASP A 364 -0.45 17.69 21.31
N GLU A 365 0.20 17.95 22.45
CA GLU A 365 1.56 18.50 22.48
C GLU A 365 2.62 17.47 22.11
N VAL A 366 2.43 16.22 22.51
CA VAL A 366 3.38 15.12 22.25
C VAL A 366 3.09 14.37 20.95
N ALA A 367 1.88 14.47 20.40
CA ALA A 367 1.51 13.83 19.16
C ALA A 367 2.43 14.22 18.00
N GLN A 368 2.58 13.30 17.04
CA GLN A 368 3.28 13.58 15.79
C GLN A 368 2.59 14.68 14.99
N GLN A 369 1.26 14.57 14.87
CA GLN A 369 0.45 15.58 14.21
C GLN A 369 -0.88 15.77 14.93
N ARG A 370 -1.21 17.04 15.19
CA ARG A 370 -2.45 17.47 15.83
C ARG A 370 -3.43 17.95 14.76
N PHE A 371 -4.71 17.64 14.97
CA PHE A 371 -5.85 18.22 14.26
C PHE A 371 -6.87 18.77 15.27
N ASP A 372 -7.65 19.77 14.86
CA ASP A 372 -8.61 20.43 15.78
C ASP A 372 -9.91 19.62 15.99
N THR A 373 -10.23 18.72 15.06
CA THR A 373 -11.46 17.91 15.13
C THR A 373 -11.23 16.52 14.55
N PRO A 374 -12.02 15.51 14.96
CA PRO A 374 -11.99 14.19 14.34
C PRO A 374 -12.15 14.27 12.81
N SER A 375 -13.09 15.08 12.30
CA SER A 375 -13.32 15.23 10.86
C SER A 375 -12.10 15.76 10.10
N LYS A 376 -11.27 16.63 10.73
CA LYS A 376 -10.01 17.09 10.12
C LYS A 376 -8.95 15.99 10.08
N VAL A 377 -8.93 15.06 11.04
CA VAL A 377 -8.01 13.91 11.03
C VAL A 377 -8.27 13.04 9.80
N ILE A 378 -9.52 12.62 9.59
CA ILE A 378 -9.87 11.75 8.45
C ILE A 378 -9.67 12.47 7.12
N ALA A 379 -9.99 13.77 7.04
CA ALA A 379 -9.74 14.57 5.85
C ALA A 379 -8.23 14.67 5.55
N GLY A 380 -7.37 14.80 6.57
CA GLY A 380 -5.92 14.79 6.40
C GLY A 380 -5.39 13.45 5.87
N ILE A 381 -5.92 12.34 6.38
CA ILE A 381 -5.62 10.99 5.90
C ILE A 381 -6.06 10.84 4.42
N GLU A 382 -7.30 11.21 4.10
CA GLU A 382 -7.83 11.15 2.74
C GLU A 382 -7.02 12.03 1.77
N GLN A 383 -6.69 13.26 2.16
CA GLN A 383 -5.89 14.18 1.33
C GLN A 383 -4.52 13.60 1.01
N LEU A 384 -3.86 12.94 1.97
CA LEU A 384 -2.58 12.27 1.71
C LEU A 384 -2.76 11.16 0.67
N ILE A 385 -3.73 10.27 0.88
CA ILE A 385 -4.03 9.15 -0.03
C ILE A 385 -4.33 9.66 -1.44
N VAL A 386 -5.21 10.64 -1.58
CA VAL A 386 -5.60 11.23 -2.87
C VAL A 386 -4.40 11.87 -3.57
N ARG A 387 -3.57 12.60 -2.83
CA ARG A 387 -2.34 13.19 -3.36
C ARG A 387 -1.40 12.11 -3.88
N ARG A 388 -1.17 11.03 -3.10
CA ARG A 388 -0.30 9.92 -3.51
C ARG A 388 -0.83 9.18 -4.73
N ALA A 389 -2.14 8.94 -4.80
CA ALA A 389 -2.78 8.34 -5.97
C ALA A 389 -2.62 9.22 -7.23
N ALA A 390 -2.77 10.54 -7.10
CA ALA A 390 -2.58 11.48 -8.19
C ALA A 390 -1.11 11.53 -8.66
N GLU A 391 -0.15 11.58 -7.73
CA GLU A 391 1.29 11.50 -8.03
C GLU A 391 1.64 10.20 -8.75
N ALA A 392 1.18 9.05 -8.22
CA ALA A 392 1.41 7.74 -8.82
C ALA A 392 0.86 7.65 -10.25
N ARG A 393 -0.36 8.17 -10.47
CA ARG A 393 -0.95 8.25 -11.81
C ARG A 393 -0.13 9.13 -12.74
N ALA A 394 0.29 10.31 -12.31
CA ALA A 394 1.10 11.21 -13.12
C ALA A 394 2.45 10.58 -13.51
N HIS A 395 3.10 9.88 -12.57
CA HIS A 395 4.32 9.12 -12.82
C HIS A 395 4.09 7.98 -13.82
N PHE A 396 3.01 7.22 -13.66
CA PHE A 396 2.65 6.16 -14.60
C PHE A 396 2.45 6.71 -16.02
N GLU A 397 1.69 7.80 -16.17
CA GLU A 397 1.47 8.45 -17.46
C GLU A 397 2.78 8.99 -18.08
N ALA A 398 3.69 9.52 -17.26
CA ALA A 398 5.00 9.97 -17.71
C ALA A 398 5.87 8.81 -18.22
N ILE A 399 5.92 7.70 -17.46
CA ILE A 399 6.65 6.48 -17.84
C ILE A 399 6.06 5.90 -19.13
N ALA A 400 4.74 5.80 -19.24
CA ALA A 400 4.07 5.32 -20.44
C ALA A 400 4.39 6.18 -21.68
N ARG A 401 4.39 7.51 -21.54
CA ARG A 401 4.78 8.43 -22.63
C ARG A 401 6.24 8.26 -23.04
N LEU A 402 7.16 8.13 -22.09
CA LEU A 402 8.58 7.91 -22.37
C LEU A 402 8.81 6.55 -23.04
N GLY A 403 8.14 5.50 -22.56
CA GLY A 403 8.18 4.18 -23.17
C GLY A 403 7.68 4.20 -24.61
N GLN A 404 6.55 4.85 -24.87
CA GLN A 404 5.99 4.97 -26.23
C GLN A 404 6.93 5.71 -27.17
N ARG A 405 7.53 6.83 -26.73
CA ARG A 405 8.51 7.57 -27.54
C ARG A 405 9.75 6.74 -27.85
N SER A 406 10.27 6.05 -26.83
CA SER A 406 11.44 5.18 -26.97
C SER A 406 11.17 4.05 -27.96
N LEU A 407 9.98 3.45 -27.92
CA LEU A 407 9.57 2.40 -28.85
C LEU A 407 9.43 2.90 -30.30
N VAL A 408 8.83 4.09 -30.50
CA VAL A 408 8.74 4.71 -31.83
C VAL A 408 10.12 5.04 -32.39
N GLN A 409 11.00 5.60 -31.56
CA GLN A 409 12.38 5.93 -31.94
C GLN A 409 13.16 4.67 -32.32
N ALA A 410 13.16 3.65 -31.46
CA ALA A 410 13.83 2.38 -31.72
C ALA A 410 13.31 1.70 -32.99
N ARG A 411 11.99 1.76 -33.24
CA ARG A 411 11.40 1.23 -34.47
C ARG A 411 11.85 2.00 -35.71
N SER A 412 11.95 3.33 -35.64
CA SER A 412 12.45 4.16 -36.73
C SER A 412 13.92 3.86 -37.03
N GLU A 413 14.76 3.77 -35.99
CA GLU A 413 16.17 3.43 -36.11
C GLU A 413 16.38 2.04 -36.73
N ALA A 414 15.61 1.04 -36.29
CA ALA A 414 15.65 -0.30 -36.85
C ALA A 414 15.27 -0.31 -38.35
N GLN A 415 14.21 0.42 -38.73
CA GLN A 415 13.79 0.54 -40.14
C GLN A 415 14.84 1.25 -41.00
N GLN A 416 15.49 2.29 -40.46
CA GLN A 416 16.56 2.99 -41.16
C GLN A 416 17.79 2.09 -41.35
N ALA A 417 18.19 1.37 -40.31
CA ALA A 417 19.28 0.41 -40.37
C ALA A 417 19.00 -0.70 -41.39
N GLU A 418 17.79 -1.28 -41.38
CA GLU A 418 17.37 -2.28 -42.36
C GLU A 418 17.43 -1.73 -43.79
N ALA A 419 16.92 -0.52 -44.03
CA ALA A 419 16.97 0.13 -45.34
C ALA A 419 18.42 0.38 -45.81
N GLN A 420 19.30 0.82 -44.91
CA GLN A 420 20.72 1.04 -45.21
C GLN A 420 21.42 -0.28 -45.58
N VAL A 421 21.21 -1.35 -44.79
CA VAL A 421 21.76 -2.68 -45.08
C VAL A 421 21.28 -3.17 -46.45
N ARG A 422 19.99 -3.01 -46.76
CA ARG A 422 19.42 -3.39 -48.06
C ARG A 422 20.08 -2.65 -49.22
N VAL A 423 20.28 -1.34 -49.10
CA VAL A 423 20.93 -0.52 -50.14
C VAL A 423 22.38 -0.94 -50.34
N LEU A 424 23.14 -1.15 -49.25
CA LEU A 424 24.53 -1.59 -49.32
C LEU A 424 24.65 -2.98 -49.96
N ALA A 425 23.79 -3.94 -49.56
CA ALA A 425 23.77 -5.27 -50.13
C ALA A 425 23.47 -5.25 -51.65
N LEU A 426 22.51 -4.44 -52.10
CA LEU A 426 22.20 -4.29 -53.52
C LEU A 426 23.35 -3.65 -54.32
N ARG A 427 24.02 -2.63 -53.76
CA ARG A 427 25.20 -2.01 -54.39
C ARG A 427 26.34 -3.02 -54.52
N GLN A 428 26.62 -3.78 -53.47
CA GLN A 428 27.66 -4.80 -53.48
C GLN A 428 27.34 -5.92 -54.48
N ALA A 429 26.10 -6.42 -54.52
CA ALA A 429 25.68 -7.43 -55.48
C ALA A 429 25.80 -6.94 -56.94
N ARG A 430 25.44 -5.67 -57.20
CA ARG A 430 25.62 -5.04 -58.53
C ARG A 430 27.08 -4.93 -58.92
N GLU A 431 27.94 -4.48 -58.01
CA GLU A 431 29.37 -4.36 -58.31
C GLU A 431 30.02 -5.72 -58.55
N GLN A 432 29.71 -6.72 -57.73
CA GLN A 432 30.17 -8.09 -57.96
C GLN A 432 29.68 -8.65 -59.30
N SER A 433 28.44 -8.39 -59.67
CA SER A 433 27.89 -8.81 -60.97
C SER A 433 28.60 -8.10 -62.13
N ARG A 434 28.88 -6.80 -62.00
CA ARG A 434 29.62 -6.00 -62.97
C ARG A 434 31.04 -6.56 -63.19
N LEU A 435 31.77 -6.80 -62.10
CA LEU A 435 33.11 -7.38 -62.16
C LEU A 435 33.12 -8.78 -62.79
N ARG A 436 32.14 -9.63 -62.44
CA ARG A 436 31.98 -10.96 -63.07
C ARG A 436 31.72 -10.86 -64.58
N LEU A 437 30.83 -9.96 -65.00
CA LEU A 437 30.55 -9.74 -66.42
C LEU A 437 31.78 -9.21 -67.18
N GLN A 438 32.54 -8.31 -66.57
CA GLN A 438 33.79 -7.82 -67.16
C GLN A 438 34.81 -8.96 -67.34
N GLN A 439 35.03 -9.78 -66.32
CA GLN A 439 35.92 -10.96 -66.41
C GLN A 439 35.46 -11.96 -67.48
N LEU A 440 34.16 -12.19 -67.59
CA LEU A 440 33.60 -13.05 -68.65
C LEU A 440 33.81 -12.44 -70.03
N GLY A 441 33.64 -11.12 -70.18
CA GLY A 441 33.91 -10.39 -71.42
C GLY A 441 35.38 -10.50 -71.83
N GLU A 442 36.32 -10.23 -70.92
CA GLU A 442 37.76 -10.34 -71.16
C GLU A 442 38.15 -11.78 -71.57
N ARG A 443 37.59 -12.80 -70.90
CA ARG A 443 37.81 -14.20 -71.26
C ARG A 443 37.23 -14.54 -72.64
N ALA A 444 36.03 -14.06 -72.95
CA ALA A 444 35.41 -14.29 -74.25
C ALA A 444 36.24 -13.65 -75.36
N THR A 445 36.67 -12.39 -75.21
CA THR A 445 37.55 -11.70 -76.17
C THR A 445 38.88 -12.45 -76.35
N ALA A 446 39.51 -12.91 -75.26
CA ALA A 446 40.76 -13.67 -75.34
C ALA A 446 40.58 -15.00 -76.08
N LEU A 447 39.46 -15.71 -75.86
CA LEU A 447 39.14 -16.95 -76.59
C LEU A 447 38.88 -16.68 -78.07
N THR A 448 38.13 -15.62 -78.41
CA THR A 448 37.89 -15.22 -79.81
C THR A 448 39.18 -14.83 -80.51
N GLN A 449 40.07 -14.09 -79.83
CA GLN A 449 41.37 -13.72 -80.38
C GLN A 449 42.22 -14.97 -80.65
N ARG A 450 42.33 -15.89 -79.68
CA ARG A 450 43.04 -17.16 -79.88
C ARG A 450 42.47 -18.00 -81.01
N ALA A 451 41.14 -18.08 -81.11
CA ALA A 451 40.48 -18.79 -82.20
C ALA A 451 40.77 -18.13 -83.56
N SER A 452 40.78 -16.80 -83.62
CA SER A 452 41.14 -16.04 -84.83
C SER A 452 42.60 -16.26 -85.22
N ASP A 453 43.53 -16.17 -84.28
CA ASP A 453 44.95 -16.38 -84.51
C ASP A 453 45.22 -17.83 -84.96
N PHE A 454 44.61 -18.82 -84.31
CA PHE A 454 44.65 -20.21 -84.75
C PHE A 454 44.11 -20.38 -86.18
N SER A 455 42.97 -19.76 -86.49
CA SER A 455 42.38 -19.83 -87.83
C SER A 455 43.29 -19.18 -88.88
N ALA A 456 43.90 -18.04 -88.56
CA ALA A 456 44.83 -17.35 -89.44
C ALA A 456 46.09 -18.20 -89.69
N HIS A 457 46.65 -18.81 -88.65
CA HIS A 457 47.78 -19.73 -88.76
C HIS A 457 47.43 -20.95 -89.63
N ALA A 458 46.29 -21.60 -89.38
CA ALA A 458 45.84 -22.73 -90.19
C ALA A 458 45.66 -22.35 -91.67
N LEU A 459 45.08 -21.18 -91.96
CA LEU A 459 44.97 -20.67 -93.34
C LEU A 459 46.33 -20.41 -93.99
N GLN A 460 47.29 -19.87 -93.23
CA GLN A 460 48.65 -19.63 -93.72
C GLN A 460 49.40 -20.95 -93.99
N GLU A 461 49.24 -21.96 -93.15
CA GLU A 461 49.77 -23.31 -93.37
C GLU A 461 49.17 -23.93 -94.63
N VAL A 462 47.85 -23.89 -94.78
CA VAL A 462 47.17 -24.38 -95.99
C VAL A 462 47.65 -23.63 -97.23
N HIS A 463 47.80 -22.30 -97.16
CA HIS A 463 48.26 -21.50 -98.28
C HIS A 463 49.71 -21.82 -98.67
N SER A 464 50.62 -21.91 -97.68
CA SER A 464 52.03 -22.24 -97.91
C SER A 464 52.21 -23.66 -98.44
N GLY A 465 51.52 -24.65 -97.85
CA GLY A 465 51.49 -26.03 -98.31
C GLY A 465 50.94 -26.15 -99.73
N SER A 466 49.85 -25.43 -100.05
CA SER A 466 49.29 -25.39 -101.41
C SER A 466 50.28 -24.81 -102.42
N ARG A 467 50.97 -23.70 -102.09
CA ARG A 467 52.00 -23.10 -102.96
C ARG A 467 53.18 -24.04 -103.17
N GLN A 468 53.60 -24.75 -102.13
CA GLN A 468 54.68 -25.72 -102.23
C GLN A 468 54.29 -26.90 -103.11
N ALA A 469 53.09 -27.46 -102.93
CA ALA A 469 52.57 -28.53 -103.77
C ALA A 469 52.47 -28.09 -105.25
N LEU A 470 51.99 -26.86 -105.52
CA LEU A 470 51.96 -26.27 -106.85
C LEU A 470 53.36 -26.11 -107.47
N ARG A 471 54.35 -25.66 -106.68
CA ARG A 471 55.74 -25.56 -107.13
C ARG A 471 56.32 -26.93 -107.48
N GLN A 472 56.15 -27.91 -106.59
CA GLN A 472 56.60 -29.29 -106.82
C GLN A 472 55.95 -29.89 -108.06
N ALA A 473 54.63 -29.74 -108.22
CA ALA A 473 53.92 -30.21 -109.42
C ALA A 473 54.44 -29.54 -110.70
N SER A 474 54.73 -28.23 -110.65
CA SER A 474 55.30 -27.49 -111.79
C SER A 474 56.72 -27.94 -112.12
N GLU A 475 57.57 -28.15 -111.11
CA GLU A 475 58.94 -28.66 -111.27
C GLU A 475 58.95 -30.07 -111.85
N SER A 476 58.11 -30.97 -111.32
CA SER A 476 57.92 -32.33 -111.85
C SER A 476 57.44 -32.31 -113.30
N SER A 477 56.45 -31.47 -113.62
CA SER A 477 55.96 -31.31 -114.99
C SER A 477 57.06 -30.81 -115.93
N ARG A 478 57.89 -29.86 -115.50
CA ARG A 478 59.06 -29.39 -116.25
C ARG A 478 60.14 -30.46 -116.39
N ALA A 479 60.35 -31.30 -115.38
CA ALA A 479 61.27 -32.42 -115.45
C ALA A 479 60.81 -33.46 -116.49
N LEU A 480 59.54 -33.86 -116.45
CA LEU A 480 58.91 -34.72 -117.45
C LEU A 480 58.99 -34.13 -118.86
N MET A 481 58.73 -32.83 -119.03
CA MET A 481 58.89 -32.17 -120.33
C MET A 481 60.34 -32.19 -120.84
N ARG A 482 61.34 -32.02 -119.95
CA ARG A 482 62.76 -32.13 -120.31
C ARG A 482 63.16 -33.56 -120.69
N GLU A 483 62.58 -34.55 -120.01
CA GLU A 483 62.78 -35.96 -120.32
C GLU A 483 62.22 -36.30 -121.71
N ILE A 484 60.99 -35.89 -122.00
CA ILE A 484 60.35 -36.06 -123.32
C ILE A 484 61.16 -35.36 -124.42
N ALA A 485 61.59 -34.10 -124.19
CA ALA A 485 62.43 -33.36 -125.13
C ALA A 485 63.86 -33.94 -125.27
N GLY A 486 64.30 -34.77 -124.32
CA GLY A 486 65.59 -35.45 -124.34
C GLY A 486 65.60 -36.71 -125.20
N GLN A 487 64.45 -37.36 -125.40
CA GLN A 487 64.30 -38.63 -126.12
C GLN A 487 63.88 -38.45 -127.60
N GLY A 488 63.82 -37.21 -128.11
CA GLY A 488 63.46 -36.94 -129.50
C GLY A 488 64.55 -37.38 -130.51
N PRO A 489 64.16 -37.90 -131.69
CA PRO A 489 65.08 -38.43 -132.70
C PRO A 489 66.12 -37.42 -133.21
N ASP A 490 65.84 -36.11 -133.14
CA ASP A 490 66.77 -35.05 -133.55
C ASP A 490 68.04 -34.99 -132.69
N LYS A 491 67.94 -35.26 -131.38
CA LYS A 491 69.13 -35.31 -130.50
C LYS A 491 69.96 -36.57 -130.71
N THR A 492 69.31 -37.68 -131.07
CA THR A 492 70.00 -38.92 -131.44
C THR A 492 70.80 -38.72 -132.73
N LEU A 493 70.23 -38.02 -133.73
CA LEU A 493 70.95 -37.61 -134.94
C LEU A 493 72.11 -36.64 -134.64
N ALA A 494 71.91 -35.67 -133.73
CA ALA A 494 72.95 -34.70 -133.33
C ALA A 494 74.12 -35.32 -132.55
N ARG A 495 73.95 -36.52 -131.96
CA ARG A 495 75.02 -37.28 -131.28
C ARG A 495 75.91 -38.08 -132.22
N GLY A 496 75.77 -37.90 -133.54
CA GLY A 496 76.60 -38.53 -134.56
C GLY A 496 76.05 -39.84 -135.12
N PHE A 497 74.84 -40.24 -134.73
CA PHE A 497 74.13 -41.35 -135.36
C PHE A 497 73.42 -40.89 -136.63
N ALA A 498 73.31 -41.77 -137.61
CA ALA A 498 72.59 -41.50 -138.85
C ALA A 498 71.44 -42.50 -139.02
N ILE A 499 70.29 -42.02 -139.48
CA ILE A 499 69.16 -42.89 -139.82
C ILE A 499 69.33 -43.31 -141.27
N VAL A 500 69.53 -44.61 -141.49
CA VAL A 500 69.64 -45.17 -142.84
C VAL A 500 68.26 -45.58 -143.31
N ARG A 501 67.85 -45.08 -144.48
CA ARG A 501 66.60 -45.46 -145.15
C ARG A 501 66.89 -46.07 -146.51
N ASP A 502 66.01 -46.94 -146.98
CA ASP A 502 66.00 -47.34 -148.39
C ASP A 502 65.56 -46.14 -149.25
N ALA A 503 66.35 -45.75 -150.25
CA ALA A 503 66.05 -44.58 -151.08
C ALA A 503 64.80 -44.77 -151.97
N SER A 504 64.36 -46.01 -152.16
CA SER A 504 63.22 -46.38 -153.00
C SER A 504 61.91 -46.39 -152.22
N SER A 505 61.93 -46.88 -150.98
CA SER A 505 60.73 -47.10 -150.15
C SER A 505 60.60 -46.15 -148.96
N GLY A 506 61.69 -45.47 -148.57
CA GLY A 506 61.73 -44.57 -147.41
C GLY A 506 61.70 -45.25 -146.05
N GLN A 507 61.67 -46.59 -145.99
CA GLN A 507 61.71 -47.34 -144.73
C GLN A 507 63.08 -47.25 -144.05
N VAL A 508 63.09 -47.13 -142.72
CA VAL A 508 64.32 -47.13 -141.91
C VAL A 508 64.87 -48.54 -141.83
N LEU A 509 66.11 -48.70 -142.27
CA LEU A 509 66.84 -49.96 -142.23
C LEU A 509 67.65 -49.98 -140.93
N GLN A 510 67.31 -50.92 -140.06
CA GLN A 510 67.92 -51.01 -138.72
C GLN A 510 69.03 -52.05 -138.66
N ARG A 511 69.10 -52.96 -139.65
CA ARG A 511 70.03 -54.09 -139.65
C ARG A 511 70.84 -54.12 -140.94
N ALA A 512 72.15 -54.35 -140.82
CA ALA A 512 73.06 -54.40 -141.97
C ALA A 512 72.71 -55.54 -142.96
N ALA A 513 72.15 -56.66 -142.48
CA ALA A 513 71.75 -57.79 -143.32
C ALA A 513 70.60 -57.47 -144.31
N GLU A 514 69.86 -56.38 -144.08
CA GLU A 514 68.75 -55.97 -144.95
C GLU A 514 69.25 -55.28 -146.23
N LEU A 515 70.55 -55.02 -146.35
CA LEU A 515 71.19 -54.32 -147.46
C LEU A 515 71.68 -55.30 -148.53
N LYS A 516 71.26 -55.08 -149.79
CA LYS A 516 71.78 -55.83 -150.95
C LYS A 516 72.90 -55.05 -151.66
N ALA A 517 73.92 -55.76 -152.15
CA ALA A 517 75.02 -55.15 -152.90
C ALA A 517 74.48 -54.39 -154.14
N GLY A 518 74.84 -53.11 -154.26
CA GLY A 518 74.36 -52.19 -155.29
C GLY A 518 73.08 -51.41 -154.94
N GLN A 519 72.46 -51.60 -153.77
CA GLN A 519 71.22 -50.89 -153.39
C GLN A 519 71.49 -49.43 -153.02
N LYS A 520 70.65 -48.51 -153.51
CA LYS A 520 70.72 -47.08 -153.19
C LYS A 520 70.07 -46.82 -151.83
N LEU A 521 70.80 -46.15 -150.94
CA LEU A 521 70.40 -45.80 -149.59
C LEU A 521 70.30 -44.30 -149.45
N GLN A 522 69.41 -43.85 -148.57
CA GLN A 522 69.32 -42.47 -148.14
C GLN A 522 69.72 -42.40 -146.68
N ILE A 523 70.86 -41.79 -146.38
CA ILE A 523 71.37 -41.64 -145.03
C ILE A 523 71.01 -40.23 -144.57
N GLN A 524 70.24 -40.16 -143.48
CA GLN A 524 69.85 -38.91 -142.84
C GLN A 524 70.75 -38.65 -141.64
N PHE A 525 71.47 -37.53 -141.72
CA PHE A 525 72.24 -36.94 -140.63
C PHE A 525 71.46 -35.79 -140.00
N HIS A 526 71.99 -35.23 -138.92
CA HIS A 526 71.39 -34.09 -138.22
C HIS A 526 71.23 -32.83 -139.07
N ASP A 527 72.07 -32.67 -140.09
CA ASP A 527 72.24 -31.45 -140.90
C ASP A 527 71.85 -31.66 -142.36
N GLY A 528 71.48 -32.88 -142.77
CA GLY A 528 71.09 -33.13 -144.15
C GLY A 528 70.95 -34.61 -144.51
N GLN A 529 70.58 -34.86 -145.75
CA GLN A 529 70.41 -36.20 -146.30
C GLN A 529 71.33 -36.41 -147.49
N ARG A 530 71.95 -37.59 -147.58
CA ARG A 530 72.83 -37.99 -148.69
C ARG A 530 72.41 -39.35 -149.23
N LEU A 531 72.45 -39.49 -150.55
CA LEU A 531 72.29 -40.78 -151.21
C LEU A 531 73.65 -41.50 -151.23
N ALA A 532 73.63 -42.76 -150.81
CA ALA A 532 74.77 -43.69 -150.82
C ALA A 532 74.38 -44.96 -151.58
N GLN A 533 75.35 -45.81 -151.92
CA GLN A 533 75.09 -47.10 -152.53
C GLN A 533 75.88 -48.17 -151.78
N ALA A 534 75.24 -49.26 -151.36
CA ALA A 534 75.90 -50.34 -150.64
C ALA A 534 76.88 -51.08 -151.57
N ALA A 535 78.15 -51.19 -151.21
CA ALA A 535 79.17 -51.89 -151.98
C ALA A 535 79.80 -53.01 -151.14
N GLY A 536 79.83 -54.24 -151.70
CA GLY A 536 80.32 -55.45 -151.03
C GLY A 536 79.19 -56.33 -150.45
N PRO A 537 79.40 -57.66 -150.31
CA PRO A 537 78.44 -58.55 -149.66
C PRO A 537 78.35 -58.23 -148.16
N ALA A 538 77.14 -58.30 -147.60
CA ALA A 538 76.91 -58.05 -146.18
C ALA A 538 77.65 -59.10 -145.33
N ASP A 539 78.42 -58.64 -144.34
CA ASP A 539 79.07 -59.50 -143.35
C ASP A 539 78.35 -59.33 -141.99
N PRO A 540 77.36 -60.18 -141.68
CA PRO A 540 76.62 -60.07 -140.43
C PRO A 540 77.38 -60.79 -139.32
N SER A 541 78.18 -60.05 -138.54
CA SER A 541 78.59 -60.54 -137.21
C SER A 541 77.46 -60.26 -136.20
N PRO A 542 77.03 -61.28 -135.42
CA PRO A 542 75.94 -61.13 -134.48
C PRO A 542 76.47 -60.47 -133.20
N ILE A 543 75.82 -59.40 -132.74
CA ILE A 543 75.94 -58.97 -131.36
C ILE A 543 74.60 -59.21 -130.69
N ASP A 544 74.69 -60.07 -129.68
CA ASP A 544 73.68 -60.53 -128.74
C ASP A 544 72.81 -59.41 -128.19
N ASP A 545 71.50 -59.67 -128.12
CA ASP A 545 70.58 -58.99 -127.22
C ASP A 545 70.86 -59.45 -125.78
N PRO A 546 71.29 -58.57 -124.87
CA PRO A 546 71.23 -58.84 -123.45
C PRO A 546 69.85 -58.37 -122.96
N LYS A 547 68.95 -59.36 -122.89
CA LYS A 547 68.07 -59.66 -121.76
C LYS A 547 67.75 -58.50 -120.81
N GLU A 548 66.45 -58.20 -120.78
CA GLU A 548 65.72 -57.77 -119.60
C GLU A 548 66.26 -58.41 -118.30
N ASN A 549 66.38 -57.59 -117.25
CA ASN A 549 66.10 -58.06 -115.90
C ASN A 549 65.56 -56.88 -115.05
N PRO A 550 64.75 -57.18 -114.03
CA PRO A 550 63.62 -56.36 -113.62
C PRO A 550 63.90 -55.64 -112.31
N GLN A 551 63.21 -54.52 -112.11
CA GLN A 551 62.55 -54.17 -110.84
C GLN A 551 61.60 -53.00 -111.03
#